data_AF-A0A7L5T599-F1
#
_entry.id   AF-A0A7L5T599-F1
#
_cell.length_a   1.000
_cell.length_b   1.000
_cell.length_c   1.000
_cell.angle_alpha   90.00
_cell.angle_beta   90.00
_cell.angle_gamma   90.00
#
_symmetry.space_group_name_H-M   'P 1'
#
loop_
_entity.id
_entity.type
_entity.pdbx_description
1 polymer ?
#
loop_
_entity_poly.entity_id
_entity_poly.type
_entity_poly.pdbx_seq_one_letter_code
_entity_poly.pdbx_strand_id
1 'polypeptide(L)'
;MKKATNATASYATTPTCSKRSPAHPPHTRLFSEIDEDRLASQADELCEAAKTVQDERERLVDRAQASSLALNDPSRPYGILLAEATRLTEEAEHSCDMLRHTTDCAHKTNGTPAQSTA
;
A
#
# COMPACT_ATOMS: atom_id res chain seq x y z
N MET A 1 44.37 32.25 -26.96
CA MET A 1 42.97 32.68 -26.73
C MET A 1 42.07 31.49 -27.03
N LYS A 2 41.44 30.88 -26.00
CA LYS A 2 40.58 29.69 -26.14
C LYS A 2 39.13 30.17 -26.16
N LYS A 3 38.37 29.87 -27.23
CA LYS A 3 36.91 30.10 -27.27
C LYS A 3 36.23 28.83 -26.75
N ALA A 4 35.43 28.96 -25.68
CA ALA A 4 34.54 27.92 -25.21
C ALA A 4 33.13 28.22 -25.75
N THR A 5 32.60 27.32 -26.58
CA THR A 5 31.21 27.29 -27.03
C THR A 5 30.36 26.57 -25.98
N ASN A 6 29.44 27.29 -25.33
CA ASN A 6 28.44 26.69 -24.45
C ASN A 6 27.30 26.11 -25.27
N ALA A 7 27.05 24.81 -25.13
CA ALA A 7 25.88 24.13 -25.65
C ALA A 7 24.71 24.28 -24.66
N THR A 8 23.63 24.91 -25.10
CA THR A 8 22.38 25.03 -24.35
C THR A 8 21.62 23.70 -24.47
N ALA A 9 21.58 22.91 -23.40
CA ALA A 9 20.73 21.72 -23.33
C ALA A 9 19.30 22.12 -22.94
N SER A 10 18.37 21.93 -23.88
CA SER A 10 16.94 22.10 -23.71
C SER A 10 16.39 20.93 -22.89
N TYR A 11 15.91 21.19 -21.67
CA TYR A 11 15.15 20.23 -20.86
C TYR A 11 13.68 20.66 -20.84
N ALA A 12 12.86 20.08 -21.71
CA ALA A 12 11.42 20.21 -21.64
C ALA A 12 10.76 18.88 -22.01
N THR A 13 10.66 17.97 -21.03
CA THR A 13 9.73 16.85 -21.09
C THR A 13 9.05 16.74 -19.73
N THR A 14 7.84 17.30 -19.62
CA THR A 14 6.97 17.07 -18.46
C THR A 14 6.38 15.67 -18.56
N PRO A 15 6.56 14.78 -17.56
CA PRO A 15 5.87 13.51 -17.54
C PRO A 15 4.38 13.75 -17.32
N THR A 16 3.56 13.42 -18.31
CA THR A 16 2.10 13.46 -18.18
C THR A 16 1.66 12.31 -17.26
N CYS A 17 1.04 12.65 -16.14
CA CYS A 17 0.45 11.69 -15.21
C CYS A 17 -0.62 10.85 -15.93
N SER A 18 -0.39 9.54 -16.00
CA SER A 18 -1.32 8.57 -16.57
C SER A 18 -2.63 8.59 -15.78
N LYS A 19 -3.76 8.61 -16.49
CA LYS A 19 -5.12 8.71 -15.93
C LYS A 19 -5.34 7.65 -14.84
N ARG A 20 -5.72 8.11 -13.65
CA ARG A 20 -6.10 7.29 -12.49
C ARG A 20 -7.29 6.39 -12.87
N SER A 21 -7.10 5.06 -12.80
CA SER A 21 -8.18 4.05 -12.85
C SER A 21 -9.19 4.29 -11.70
N PRO A 22 -10.44 3.82 -11.79
CA PRO A 22 -11.47 4.09 -10.78
C PRO A 22 -10.96 3.70 -9.40
N ALA A 23 -10.91 4.70 -8.52
CA ALA A 23 -10.14 4.66 -7.29
C ALA A 23 -10.81 3.72 -6.26
N HIS A 24 -10.12 2.64 -5.91
CA HIS A 24 -10.27 2.07 -4.58
C HIS A 24 -9.99 3.19 -3.55
N PRO A 25 -10.80 3.33 -2.49
CA PRO A 25 -10.57 4.33 -1.47
C PRO A 25 -9.16 4.16 -0.88
N PRO A 26 -8.45 5.26 -0.55
CA PRO A 26 -7.13 5.14 0.06
C PRO A 26 -7.25 4.34 1.36
N HIS A 27 -6.37 3.35 1.56
CA HIS A 27 -6.37 2.45 2.72
C HIS A 27 -6.40 3.21 4.05
N THR A 28 -5.75 4.37 4.13
CA THR A 28 -5.77 5.25 5.31
C THR A 28 -7.17 5.71 5.71
N ARG A 29 -8.08 5.84 4.75
CA ARG A 29 -9.48 6.20 5.00
C ARG A 29 -10.26 5.04 5.60
N LEU A 30 -10.03 3.82 5.13
CA LEU A 30 -10.65 2.62 5.70
C LEU A 30 -10.22 2.43 7.16
N PHE A 31 -8.94 2.64 7.47
CA PHE A 31 -8.45 2.62 8.86
C PHE A 31 -9.11 3.68 9.74
N SER A 32 -9.45 4.84 9.19
CA SER A 32 -10.09 5.94 9.96
C SER A 32 -11.59 5.75 10.21
N GLU A 33 -12.23 4.80 9.52
CA GLU A 33 -13.68 4.57 9.55
C GLU A 33 -14.03 3.18 10.14
N ILE A 34 -13.10 2.55 10.90
CA ILE A 34 -13.33 1.26 11.55
C ILE A 34 -14.52 1.33 12.52
N ASP A 35 -15.47 0.44 12.33
CA ASP A 35 -16.74 0.32 13.06
C ASP A 35 -16.91 -1.13 13.55
N GLU A 36 -17.17 -1.30 14.85
CA GLU A 36 -17.27 -2.62 15.50
C GLU A 36 -18.37 -3.50 14.89
N ASP A 37 -19.51 -2.90 14.53
CA ASP A 37 -20.66 -3.61 13.96
C ASP A 37 -20.41 -4.05 12.51
N ARG A 38 -19.42 -3.45 11.85
CA ARG A 38 -19.07 -3.71 10.45
C ARG A 38 -17.66 -4.27 10.30
N LEU A 39 -17.00 -4.57 11.42
CA LEU A 39 -15.58 -4.88 11.50
C LEU A 39 -15.19 -6.06 10.60
N ALA A 40 -16.02 -7.09 10.53
CA ALA A 40 -15.78 -8.24 9.65
C ALA A 40 -15.73 -7.84 8.17
N SER A 41 -16.74 -7.08 7.70
CA SER A 41 -16.77 -6.61 6.31
C SER A 41 -15.67 -5.59 5.99
N GLN A 42 -15.35 -4.71 6.94
CA GLN A 42 -14.30 -3.71 6.77
C GLN A 42 -12.89 -4.31 6.84
N ALA A 43 -12.71 -5.37 7.62
CA ALA A 43 -11.46 -6.13 7.64
C ALA A 43 -11.17 -6.73 6.26
N ASP A 44 -12.17 -7.32 5.60
CA ASP A 44 -12.00 -7.84 4.24
C ASP A 44 -11.67 -6.72 3.23
N GLU A 45 -12.36 -5.57 3.28
CA GLU A 45 -12.06 -4.42 2.43
C GLU A 45 -10.64 -3.86 2.65
N LEU A 46 -10.19 -3.81 3.90
CA LEU A 46 -8.83 -3.42 4.27
C LEU A 46 -7.79 -4.41 3.71
N CYS A 47 -8.07 -5.71 3.77
CA CYS A 47 -7.20 -6.75 3.24
C CYS A 47 -7.02 -6.60 1.73
N GLU A 48 -8.11 -6.39 0.99
CA GLU A 48 -8.05 -6.20 -0.46
C GLU A 48 -7.33 -4.91 -0.85
N ALA A 49 -7.51 -3.84 -0.06
CA ALA A 49 -6.76 -2.60 -0.25
C ALA A 49 -5.26 -2.78 0.02
N ALA A 50 -4.88 -3.54 1.05
CA ALA A 50 -3.48 -3.85 1.36
C ALA A 50 -2.81 -4.65 0.22
N LYS A 51 -3.48 -5.69 -0.30
CA LYS A 51 -3.02 -6.45 -1.47
C LYS A 51 -2.81 -5.56 -2.69
N THR A 52 -3.74 -4.65 -2.95
CA THR A 52 -3.62 -3.71 -4.08
C THR A 52 -2.39 -2.81 -3.94
N VAL A 53 -2.07 -2.36 -2.72
CA VAL A 53 -0.87 -1.57 -2.46
C VAL A 53 0.40 -2.39 -2.69
N GLN A 54 0.42 -3.66 -2.27
CA GLN A 54 1.54 -4.57 -2.51
C GLN A 54 1.78 -4.79 -4.01
N ASP A 55 0.72 -5.07 -4.79
CA ASP A 55 0.82 -5.26 -6.24
C ASP A 55 1.39 -4.02 -6.94
N GLU A 56 0.95 -2.82 -6.54
CA GLU A 56 1.46 -1.57 -7.12
C GLU A 56 2.91 -1.28 -6.71
N ARG A 57 3.32 -1.66 -5.49
CA ARG A 57 4.70 -1.59 -5.03
C ARG A 57 5.60 -2.49 -5.88
N GLU A 58 5.20 -3.75 -6.11
CA GLU A 58 5.95 -4.69 -6.94
C GLU A 58 6.12 -4.15 -8.37
N ARG A 59 5.03 -3.67 -8.99
CA ARG A 59 5.08 -3.01 -10.31
C ARG A 59 6.00 -1.80 -10.35
N LEU A 60 6.12 -1.05 -9.24
CA LEU A 60 7.02 0.10 -9.16
C LEU A 60 8.49 -0.35 -9.13
N VAL A 61 8.80 -1.38 -8.35
CA VAL A 61 10.15 -1.98 -8.27
C VAL A 61 10.60 -2.48 -9.64
N ASP A 62 9.76 -3.25 -10.33
CA ASP A 62 10.06 -3.80 -11.66
C ASP A 62 10.39 -2.69 -12.67
N ARG A 63 9.55 -1.65 -12.70
CA ARG A 63 9.76 -0.50 -13.61
C ARG A 63 11.04 0.26 -13.30
N ALA A 64 11.37 0.41 -12.02
CA ALA A 64 12.55 1.15 -11.61
C ALA A 64 13.86 0.40 -11.86
N GLN A 65 13.83 -0.93 -11.76
CA GLN A 65 14.94 -1.79 -12.16
C GLN A 65 15.22 -1.65 -13.66
N ALA A 66 14.16 -1.54 -14.48
CA ALA A 66 14.30 -1.27 -15.92
C ALA A 66 14.86 0.13 -16.23
N SER A 67 14.64 1.13 -15.35
CA SER A 67 15.08 2.52 -15.56
C SER A 67 16.39 2.91 -14.86
N SER A 68 17.15 1.95 -14.32
CA SER A 68 18.41 2.20 -13.55
C SER A 68 18.24 3.16 -12.36
N LEU A 69 17.02 3.28 -11.82
CA LEU A 69 16.76 4.14 -10.67
C LEU A 69 17.25 3.40 -9.41
N ALA A 70 18.10 4.03 -8.60
CA ALA A 70 18.61 3.39 -7.38
C ALA A 70 17.54 3.40 -6.27
N LEU A 71 16.62 2.45 -6.33
CA LEU A 71 15.60 2.26 -5.29
C LEU A 71 16.09 1.46 -4.08
N ASN A 72 17.21 0.75 -4.23
CA ASN A 72 17.74 -0.11 -3.17
C ASN A 72 18.57 0.66 -2.13
N ASP A 73 18.76 1.96 -2.34
CA ASP A 73 19.55 2.83 -1.47
C ASP A 73 18.64 3.78 -0.68
N PRO A 74 18.33 3.46 0.60
CA PRO A 74 17.45 4.28 1.43
C PRO A 74 18.05 5.65 1.78
N SER A 75 19.33 5.92 1.47
CA SER A 75 19.89 7.27 1.60
C SER A 75 19.49 8.20 0.45
N ARG A 76 18.88 7.67 -0.62
CA ARG A 76 18.45 8.42 -1.80
C ARG A 76 16.94 8.71 -1.78
N PRO A 77 16.49 9.79 -2.45
CA PRO A 77 15.09 10.24 -2.38
C PRO A 77 14.06 9.17 -2.73
N TYR A 78 14.34 8.32 -3.72
CA TYR A 78 13.40 7.28 -4.12
C TYR A 78 13.58 5.96 -3.36
N GLY A 79 14.78 5.69 -2.83
CA GLY A 79 14.99 4.49 -2.03
C GLY A 79 14.35 4.57 -0.64
N ILE A 80 14.38 5.75 0.00
CA ILE A 80 13.65 5.92 1.28
C ILE A 80 12.14 5.76 1.09
N LEU A 81 11.59 6.28 -0.01
CA LEU A 81 10.15 6.15 -0.29
C LEU A 81 9.76 4.70 -0.55
N LEU A 82 10.60 3.91 -1.25
CA LEU A 82 10.33 2.48 -1.44
C LEU A 82 10.44 1.71 -0.12
N ALA A 83 11.43 2.03 0.72
CA ALA A 83 11.59 1.40 2.03
C ALA A 83 10.35 1.67 2.92
N GLU A 84 9.87 2.91 2.98
CA GLU A 84 8.67 3.25 3.73
C GLU A 84 7.41 2.63 3.12
N ALA A 85 7.28 2.59 1.79
CA ALA A 85 6.17 1.91 1.14
C ALA A 85 6.14 0.41 1.49
N THR A 86 7.30 -0.23 1.56
CA THR A 86 7.42 -1.63 1.99
C THR A 86 6.96 -1.79 3.44
N ARG A 87 7.52 -1.01 4.37
CA ARG A 87 7.16 -1.06 5.79
C ARG A 87 5.67 -0.81 6.01
N LEU A 88 5.08 0.16 5.32
CA LEU A 88 3.65 0.48 5.44
C LEU A 88 2.75 -0.61 4.85
N THR A 89 3.22 -1.32 3.82
CA THR A 89 2.47 -2.44 3.25
C THR A 89 2.49 -3.65 4.19
N GLU A 90 3.66 -3.98 4.75
CA GLU A 90 3.80 -5.03 5.78
C GLU A 90 2.93 -4.73 7.02
N GLU A 91 2.91 -3.47 7.48
CA GLU A 91 2.07 -3.06 8.60
C GLU A 91 0.57 -3.17 8.28
N ALA A 92 0.18 -2.84 7.05
CA ALA A 92 -1.21 -2.96 6.62
C ALA A 92 -1.64 -4.44 6.54
N GLU A 93 -0.80 -5.32 5.97
CA GLU A 93 -1.03 -6.76 5.95
C GLU A 93 -1.12 -7.34 7.37
N HIS A 94 -0.21 -6.95 8.26
CA HIS A 94 -0.25 -7.38 9.65
C HIS A 94 -1.54 -6.94 10.37
N SER A 95 -1.95 -5.69 10.18
CA SER A 95 -3.19 -5.16 10.74
C SER A 95 -4.42 -5.92 10.22
N CYS A 96 -4.41 -6.24 8.93
CA CYS A 96 -5.44 -7.03 8.28
C CYS A 96 -5.56 -8.44 8.87
N ASP A 97 -4.45 -9.16 9.03
CA ASP A 97 -4.42 -10.49 9.64
C ASP A 97 -4.93 -10.47 11.08
N MET A 98 -4.55 -9.46 11.85
CA MET A 98 -5.03 -9.27 13.22
C MET A 98 -6.54 -9.04 13.27
N LEU A 99 -7.08 -8.19 12.39
CA LEU A 99 -8.52 -7.92 12.34
C LEU A 99 -9.33 -9.15 11.92
N ARG A 100 -8.85 -9.94 10.94
CA ARG A 100 -9.52 -11.19 10.55
C ARG A 100 -9.50 -12.22 11.68
N HIS A 101 -8.36 -12.35 12.36
CA HIS A 101 -8.26 -13.26 13.50
C HIS A 101 -9.24 -12.88 14.61
N THR A 102 -9.38 -11.61 14.95
CA THR A 102 -10.30 -11.19 16.01
C THR A 102 -11.75 -11.44 15.62
N THR A 103 -12.13 -11.18 14.37
CA THR A 103 -13.50 -11.45 13.87
C THR A 103 -13.81 -12.95 13.83
N ASP A 104 -12.86 -13.79 13.41
CA ASP A 104 -13.01 -15.25 13.40
C ASP A 104 -13.17 -15.83 14.81
N CYS A 105 -12.42 -15.30 15.78
CA CYS A 105 -12.55 -15.66 17.19
C CYS A 105 -13.90 -15.24 17.77
N ALA A 106 -14.35 -14.01 17.49
CA ALA A 106 -15.64 -13.50 17.95
C ALA A 106 -16.83 -14.31 17.36
N HIS A 107 -16.72 -14.76 16.12
CA HIS A 107 -17.74 -15.59 15.50
C HIS A 107 -17.82 -16.99 16.14
N LYS A 108 -16.69 -17.55 16.58
CA LYS A 108 -16.66 -18.84 17.30
C LYS A 108 -17.28 -18.75 18.70
N THR A 109 -17.12 -17.62 19.40
CA THR A 109 -17.73 -17.43 20.73
C THR A 109 -19.23 -17.18 20.67
N ASN A 110 -19.73 -16.48 19.64
CA ASN A 110 -21.17 -16.25 19.44
C ASN A 110 -21.92 -17.44 18.86
N GLY A 111 -21.20 -18.42 18.28
CA GLY A 111 -21.77 -19.64 17.70
C GLY A 111 -21.95 -20.82 18.65
N THR A 112 -21.62 -20.68 19.95
CA THR A 112 -21.89 -21.75 20.93
C THR A 112 -23.29 -21.54 21.51
N PRO A 113 -24.30 -22.37 21.18
CA PRO A 113 -25.54 -22.34 21.93
C PRO A 113 -25.19 -22.76 23.34
N ALA A 114 -25.51 -21.92 24.32
CA ALA A 114 -25.60 -22.35 25.70
C ALA A 114 -26.47 -23.60 25.72
N GLN A 115 -25.87 -24.76 25.94
CA GLN A 115 -26.62 -25.99 26.15
C GLN A 115 -27.44 -25.77 27.42
N SER A 116 -28.72 -25.49 27.20
CA SER A 116 -29.77 -25.49 28.19
C SER A 116 -29.86 -26.89 28.78
N THR A 117 -29.42 -27.01 30.03
CA THR A 117 -30.01 -27.80 31.13
C THR A 117 -30.53 -29.22 30.84
N ALA A 118 -29.98 -30.19 31.57
CA ALA A 118 -30.77 -31.04 32.47
C ALA A 118 -29.90 -31.47 33.66
#